data_AF-A0A949EPG3-F1
#
_entry.id   AF-A0A949EPG3-F1
#
_cell.length_a   1.000
_cell.length_b   1.000
_cell.length_c   1.000
_cell.angle_alpha   90.00
_cell.angle_beta   90.00
_cell.angle_gamma   90.00
#
_symmetry.space_group_name_H-M   'P 1'
#
loop_
_entity.id
_entity.type
_entity.pdbx_description
1 polymer ?
#
loop_
_entity_poly.entity_id
_entity_poly.type
_entity_poly.pdbx_seq_one_letter_code
_entity_poly.pdbx_strand_id
1 'polypeptide(L)' 'MAKKKIDNFSELARMLGISKNQLSNILSEKYNPIKSNVVELAKFFGVEPVDLLEKDKKG' A
#
# COMPACT_ATOMS: atom_id res chain seq x y z
N MET A 1 -1.02 0.84 -16.15
CA MET A 1 -2.28 0.61 -16.90
C MET A 1 -2.03 0.19 -18.34
N ALA A 2 -1.19 0.90 -19.11
CA ALA A 2 -0.83 0.54 -20.49
C ALA A 2 -0.30 -0.90 -20.68
N LYS A 3 0.61 -1.37 -19.83
CA LYS A 3 1.15 -2.76 -19.89
C LYS A 3 0.10 -3.87 -19.68
N LYS A 4 -1.02 -3.53 -19.04
CA LYS A 4 -2.13 -4.45 -18.74
C LYS A 4 -3.38 -4.15 -19.60
N LYS A 5 -3.28 -3.22 -20.57
CA LYS A 5 -4.40 -2.70 -21.39
C LYS A 5 -5.62 -2.28 -20.55
N ILE A 6 -5.37 -1.56 -19.45
CA ILE A 6 -6.44 -0.98 -18.63
C ILE A 6 -6.64 0.46 -19.10
N ASP A 7 -7.85 0.81 -19.49
CA ASP A 7 -8.11 2.07 -20.19
C ASP A 7 -8.36 3.23 -19.23
N ASN A 8 -8.93 2.96 -18.05
CA ASN A 8 -9.26 4.00 -17.07
C ASN A 8 -9.34 3.46 -15.63
N PHE A 9 -9.38 4.39 -14.66
CA PHE A 9 -9.46 4.05 -13.24
C PHE A 9 -10.76 3.34 -12.83
N SER A 10 -11.87 3.52 -13.57
CA SER A 10 -13.11 2.80 -13.27
C SER A 10 -12.97 1.31 -13.57
N GLU A 11 -12.30 0.96 -14.66
CA GLU A 11 -11.98 -0.42 -15.00
C GLU A 11 -11.02 -1.04 -14.00
N LEU A 12 -9.96 -0.32 -13.61
CA LEU A 12 -9.02 -0.79 -12.60
C LEU A 12 -9.73 -1.08 -11.25
N ALA A 13 -10.58 -0.17 -10.79
CA ALA A 13 -11.33 -0.35 -9.56
C ALA A 13 -12.23 -1.59 -9.63
N ARG A 14 -12.94 -1.78 -10.75
CA ARG A 14 -13.77 -2.97 -11.01
C ARG A 14 -12.94 -4.26 -11.00
N MET A 15 -11.78 -4.28 -11.65
CA MET A 15 -10.90 -5.47 -11.68
C MET A 15 -10.36 -5.83 -10.30
N LEU A 16 -10.13 -4.83 -9.44
CA LEU A 16 -9.67 -5.02 -8.07
C LEU A 16 -10.82 -5.32 -7.08
N GLY A 17 -12.09 -5.26 -7.53
CA GLY A 17 -13.25 -5.46 -6.66
C GLY A 17 -13.47 -4.34 -5.63
N ILE A 18 -12.96 -3.12 -5.91
CA ILE A 18 -13.07 -1.96 -5.02
C ILE A 18 -13.84 -0.81 -5.71
N SER A 19 -14.30 0.17 -4.92
CA SER A 19 -14.89 1.37 -5.50
C SER A 19 -13.83 2.30 -6.07
N LYS A 20 -14.23 3.17 -7.02
CA LYS A 20 -13.34 4.20 -7.58
C LYS A 20 -12.79 5.13 -6.49
N ASN A 21 -13.57 5.43 -5.45
CA ASN A 21 -13.12 6.24 -4.33
C ASN A 21 -12.04 5.54 -3.50
N GLN A 22 -12.17 4.22 -3.27
CA GLN A 22 -11.13 3.44 -2.61
C GLN A 22 -9.84 3.44 -3.43
N LEU A 23 -9.95 3.28 -4.75
CA LEU A 23 -8.79 3.37 -5.63
C LEU A 23 -8.14 4.77 -5.58
N SER A 24 -8.94 5.84 -5.66
CA SER A 24 -8.43 7.21 -5.55
C SER A 24 -7.72 7.46 -4.22
N ASN A 25 -8.27 6.91 -3.12
CA ASN A 25 -7.62 6.99 -1.81
C ASN A 25 -6.27 6.28 -1.83
N ILE A 26 -6.19 5.04 -2.35
CA ILE A 26 -4.94 4.27 -2.45
C ILE A 26 -3.88 5.00 -3.28
N LEU A 27 -4.29 5.69 -4.34
CA LEU A 27 -3.39 6.43 -5.23
C LEU A 27 -3.00 7.81 -4.69
N SER A 28 -3.61 8.27 -3.60
CA SER A 28 -3.30 9.58 -3.03
C SER A 28 -1.94 9.57 -2.33
N GLU A 29 -1.23 10.70 -2.37
CA GLU A 29 0.07 10.87 -1.68
C GLU A 29 -0.02 10.66 -0.16
N LYS A 30 -1.22 10.81 0.41
CA LYS A 30 -1.47 10.64 1.85
C LYS A 30 -1.77 9.19 2.23
N TYR A 31 -1.89 8.28 1.26
CA TYR A 31 -2.17 6.88 1.54
C TYR A 31 -0.96 6.21 2.17
N ASN A 32 -1.14 5.76 3.41
CA ASN A 32 -0.20 4.88 4.07
C ASN A 32 -0.83 3.50 4.27
N PRO A 33 -0.36 2.45 3.57
CA PRO A 33 -0.86 1.10 3.77
C PRO A 33 -0.41 0.47 5.10
N ILE A 34 0.55 1.08 5.79
CA ILE A 34 1.12 0.56 7.04
C ILE A 34 0.26 0.99 8.21
N LYS A 35 -0.08 0.04 9.10
CA LYS A 35 -0.83 0.31 10.32
C LYS A 35 -0.07 1.29 11.22
N SER A 36 -0.78 2.22 11.85
CA SER A 36 -0.19 3.26 12.69
C SER A 36 0.69 2.71 13.82
N ASN A 37 0.28 1.60 14.44
CA ASN A 37 1.05 0.96 15.50
C ASN A 37 2.42 0.41 15.04
N VAL A 38 2.54 -0.06 13.79
CA VAL A 38 3.83 -0.47 13.20
C VAL A 38 4.71 0.75 12.97
N VAL A 39 4.12 1.85 12.50
CA VAL A 39 4.84 3.13 12.33
C VAL A 39 5.34 3.66 13.68
N GLU A 40 4.52 3.61 14.73
CA GLU A 40 4.92 4.01 16.08
C GLU A 40 6.01 3.12 16.65
N LEU A 41 5.91 1.80 16.44
CA LEU A 41 6.92 0.84 16.86
C LEU A 41 8.26 1.07 16.15
N ALA A 42 8.24 1.33 14.85
CA ALA A 42 9.43 1.63 14.06
C ALA A 42 10.13 2.90 14.56
N LYS A 43 9.34 3.95 14.82
CA LYS A 43 9.84 5.18 15.46
C LYS A 43 10.46 4.94 16.82
N PHE A 44 9.84 4.09 17.65
CA PHE A 44 10.37 3.74 18.96
C PHE A 44 11.75 3.07 18.88
N PHE A 45 11.95 2.20 17.90
CA PHE A 45 13.24 1.52 17.68
C PHE A 45 14.22 2.30 16.80
N GLY A 46 13.81 3.43 16.22
CA GLY A 46 14.65 4.22 15.30
C GLY A 46 14.95 3.51 13.98
N VAL A 47 14.02 2.68 13.50
CA VAL A 47 14.12 1.95 12.22
C VAL A 47 13.00 2.35 11.28
N GLU A 48 13.08 1.94 10.01
CA GLU A 48 11.97 2.13 9.08
C GLU A 48 10.90 1.05 9.28
N PRO A 49 9.60 1.34 9.05
CA PRO A 49 8.54 0.34 9.23
C PRO A 49 8.71 -0.94 8.42
N VAL A 50 9.41 -0.88 7.28
CA VAL A 50 9.70 -2.05 6.44
C VAL A 50 10.63 -3.04 7.12
N ASP A 51 11.57 -2.56 7.94
CA ASP A 51 12.57 -3.37 8.64
C ASP A 51 11.91 -4.28 9.68
N LEU A 52 10.77 -3.85 10.24
CA LEU A 52 9.95 -4.67 11.17
C LEU A 52 9.13 -5.74 10.46
N LEU A 53 8.88 -5.59 9.15
CA LEU A 53 8.04 -6.49 8.35
C LEU A 53 8.87 -7.56 7.64
N GLU A 54 10.18 -7.37 7.51
CA GLU A 54 11.07 -8.39 6.99
C GLU A 54 11.08 -9.59 7.95
N LYS A 55 10.39 -10.67 7.56
CA LYS A 55 10.56 -11.96 8.21
C LYS A 55 11.98 -12.42 7.91
N ASP A 56 12.79 -12.56 8.96
CA ASP A 56 14.06 -13.28 9.00
C ASP A 56 14.20 -14.24 7.81
N LYS A 57 14.94 -13.83 6.77
CA LYS A 57 15.51 -14.80 5.84
C LYS A 57 16.63 -15.52 6.57
N LYS A 58 16.27 -16.43 7.48
CA LYS A 58 17.20 -17.47 7.93
C LYS A 58 17.38 -18.42 6.76
N GLY A 59 18.38 -18.12 5.94
CA GLY A 59 18.97 -19.06 4.98
C GLY A 59 19.77 -20.13 5.68
#